data_AF-A0A7V2AMQ7-F1
#
_entry.id   AF-A0A7V2AMQ7-F1
#
_cell.length_a   1.000
_cell.length_b   1.000
_cell.length_c   1.000
_cell.angle_alpha   90.00
_cell.angle_beta   90.00
_cell.angle_gamma   90.00
#
_symmetry.space_group_name_H-M   'P 1'
#
loop_
_entity.id
_entity.type
_entity.pdbx_description
1 polymer ?
#
loop_
_entity_poly.entity_id
_entity_poly.type
_entity_poly.pdbx_seq_one_letter_code
_entity_poly.pdbx_strand_id
1 'polypeptide(L)'
;MFPPKVGNIYFVGNAVGALDPFLGFGQFNSIATGVLAARSMVKGSDFQKSIKDIVHRNIQMYEFRKIFNGLNNQSYDRIIRSIGLPGVKRLVYDTNINVIKHGANVLRLFCTKSKK
;
A
#
# COMPACT_ATOMS: atom_id res chain seq x y z
N MET A 1 2.90 -14.49 -5.20
CA MET A 1 2.95 -13.51 -6.30
C MET A 1 3.66 -14.16 -7.49
N PHE A 2 3.14 -13.99 -8.70
CA PHE A 2 3.71 -14.59 -9.92
C PHE A 2 5.04 -13.91 -10.28
N PRO A 3 6.02 -14.61 -10.90
CA PRO A 3 7.26 -13.99 -11.35
C PRO A 3 6.98 -12.82 -12.31
N PRO A 4 7.57 -11.62 -12.09
CA PRO A 4 7.34 -10.45 -12.93
C PRO A 4 7.77 -10.61 -14.40
N LYS A 5 8.67 -11.57 -14.65
CA LYS A 5 9.22 -11.89 -15.97
C LYS A 5 9.44 -13.40 -16.07
N VAL A 6 9.11 -13.97 -17.23
CA VAL A 6 9.40 -15.37 -17.57
C VAL A 6 9.99 -15.42 -18.97
N GLY A 7 11.27 -15.80 -19.09
CA GLY A 7 12.00 -15.73 -20.37
C GLY A 7 12.00 -14.30 -20.92
N ASN A 8 11.39 -14.11 -22.10
CA ASN A 8 11.26 -12.82 -22.77
C ASN A 8 9.90 -12.13 -22.54
N ILE A 9 9.06 -12.70 -21.68
CA ILE A 9 7.71 -12.19 -21.39
C ILE A 9 7.76 -11.35 -20.10
N TYR A 10 7.22 -10.12 -20.18
CA TYR A 10 7.12 -9.19 -19.05
C TYR A 10 5.66 -9.00 -18.67
N PHE A 11 5.34 -9.16 -17.39
CA PHE A 11 4.01 -8.90 -16.86
C PHE A 11 3.95 -7.47 -16.31
N VAL A 12 2.91 -6.73 -16.67
CA VAL A 12 2.72 -5.33 -16.26
C VAL A 12 1.27 -5.09 -15.84
N GLY A 13 1.03 -3.98 -15.14
CA GLY A 13 -0.29 -3.64 -14.62
C GLY A 13 -0.87 -4.72 -13.71
N ASN A 14 -2.16 -4.98 -13.85
CA ASN A 14 -2.82 -5.96 -12.99
C ASN A 14 -2.21 -7.38 -13.14
N ALA A 15 -1.65 -7.72 -14.30
CA ALA A 15 -1.03 -9.02 -14.52
C ALA A 15 0.21 -9.28 -13.64
N VAL A 16 0.90 -8.22 -13.19
CA VAL A 16 2.00 -8.31 -12.22
C VAL A 16 1.55 -8.02 -10.78
N GLY A 17 0.24 -7.91 -10.55
CA GLY A 17 -0.33 -7.59 -9.25
C GLY A 17 -0.11 -6.13 -8.85
N ALA A 18 -0.06 -5.20 -9.81
CA ALA A 18 0.17 -3.77 -9.55
C ALA A 18 -1.06 -3.05 -8.94
N LEU A 19 -2.22 -3.71 -8.90
CA LEU A 19 -3.44 -3.20 -8.26
C LEU A 19 -3.24 -3.07 -6.74
N ASP A 20 -3.54 -1.90 -6.18
CA ASP A 20 -3.60 -1.70 -4.74
C ASP A 20 -4.71 -2.58 -4.14
N PRO A 21 -4.38 -3.55 -3.28
CA PRO A 21 -5.37 -4.49 -2.78
C PRO A 21 -6.30 -3.90 -1.72
N PHE A 22 -6.00 -2.72 -1.16
CA PHE A 22 -6.82 -2.08 -0.14
C PHE A 22 -7.84 -1.11 -0.73
N LEU A 23 -7.39 -0.13 -1.53
CA LEU A 23 -8.25 0.91 -2.11
C LEU A 23 -8.65 0.63 -3.56
N GLY A 24 -8.06 -0.38 -4.21
CA GLY A 24 -8.38 -0.73 -5.60
C GLY A 24 -7.72 0.17 -6.65
N PHE A 25 -6.81 1.06 -6.27
CA PHE A 25 -6.09 1.91 -7.22
C PHE A 25 -5.07 1.11 -8.03
N GLY A 26 -5.23 1.05 -9.36
CA GLY A 26 -4.33 0.30 -10.24
C GLY A 26 -3.71 1.10 -11.38
N GLN A 27 -4.31 2.24 -11.76
CA GLN A 27 -3.97 2.93 -13.01
C GLN A 27 -2.52 3.46 -13.02
N PHE A 28 -2.12 4.18 -11.98
CA PHE A 28 -0.76 4.72 -11.87
C PHE A 28 0.30 3.62 -11.83
N ASN A 29 0.11 2.60 -10.98
CA ASN A 29 1.04 1.47 -10.88
C ASN A 29 1.10 0.66 -12.19
N SER A 30 0.01 0.61 -12.96
CA SER A 30 -0.01 -0.07 -14.26
C SER A 30 0.79 0.66 -15.31
N ILE A 31 0.66 1.99 -15.38
CA ILE A 31 1.50 2.82 -16.26
C ILE A 31 2.97 2.70 -15.85
N ALA A 32 3.26 2.82 -14.55
CA ALA A 32 4.62 2.75 -14.03
C ALA A 32 5.29 1.41 -14.35
N THR A 33 4.62 0.28 -14.09
CA THR A 33 5.17 -1.06 -14.41
C THR A 33 5.36 -1.26 -15.92
N GLY A 34 4.48 -0.70 -16.76
CA GLY A 34 4.67 -0.67 -18.22
C GLY A 34 5.94 0.06 -18.65
N VAL A 35 6.15 1.28 -18.14
CA VAL A 35 7.35 2.09 -18.44
C VAL A 35 8.62 1.39 -17.93
N LEU A 36 8.57 0.79 -16.74
CA LEU A 36 9.71 0.05 -16.18
C LEU A 36 10.04 -1.21 -16.99
N ALA A 37 9.03 -1.93 -17.50
CA ALA A 37 9.25 -3.07 -18.37
C ALA A 37 9.93 -2.66 -19.68
N ALA A 38 9.43 -1.61 -20.34
CA ALA A 38 10.04 -1.07 -21.55
C ALA A 38 11.50 -0.63 -21.32
N ARG A 39 11.76 0.07 -20.20
CA ARG A 39 13.12 0.46 -19.81
C ARG A 39 14.03 -0.74 -19.57
N SER A 40 13.51 -1.79 -18.93
CA SER A 40 14.24 -3.06 -18.72
C SER A 40 14.53 -3.81 -20.00
N MET A 41 13.62 -3.78 -20.99
CA MET A 41 13.84 -4.35 -22.31
C MET A 41 14.98 -3.62 -23.04
N VAL A 42 14.95 -2.29 -23.07
CA VAL A 42 15.96 -1.48 -23.77
C VAL A 42 17.33 -1.57 -23.10
N LYS A 43 17.38 -1.54 -21.77
CA LYS A 43 18.66 -1.50 -21.01
C LYS A 43 19.19 -2.87 -20.60
N GLY A 44 18.43 -3.94 -20.82
CA GLY A 44 18.75 -5.27 -20.29
C GLY A 44 18.76 -5.33 -18.75
N SER A 45 18.11 -4.38 -18.07
CA SER A 45 18.13 -4.30 -16.60
C SER A 45 17.09 -5.20 -15.95
N ASP A 46 17.35 -5.62 -14.71
CA ASP A 46 16.44 -6.45 -13.93
C ASP A 46 15.10 -5.75 -13.66
N PHE A 47 14.03 -6.28 -14.26
CA PHE A 47 12.67 -5.78 -14.10
C PHE A 47 12.10 -6.05 -12.72
N GLN A 48 12.38 -7.22 -12.14
CA GLN A 48 11.92 -7.58 -10.80
C GLN A 48 12.50 -6.61 -9.76
N LYS A 49 13.77 -6.23 -9.91
CA LYS A 49 14.38 -5.21 -9.05
C LYS A 49 13.71 -3.85 -9.23
N SER A 50 13.35 -3.49 -10.47
CA SER A 50 12.74 -2.20 -10.79
C SER A 50 11.33 -2.01 -10.18
N ILE A 51 10.56 -3.09 -10.02
CA ILE A 51 9.20 -3.02 -9.47
C ILE A 51 9.13 -3.37 -7.98
N LYS A 52 10.26 -3.66 -7.32
CA LYS A 52 10.32 -4.18 -5.95
C LYS A 52 9.53 -3.33 -4.95
N ASP A 53 9.61 -2.01 -5.07
CA ASP A 53 8.94 -1.10 -4.14
C ASP A 53 7.41 -1.10 -4.33
N ILE A 54 6.94 -1.22 -5.57
CA ILE A 54 5.51 -1.37 -5.90
C ILE A 54 4.97 -2.65 -5.27
N VAL A 55 5.71 -3.75 -5.43
CA VAL A 55 5.35 -5.05 -4.84
C VAL A 55 5.31 -4.98 -3.32
N HIS A 56 6.34 -4.39 -2.70
CA HIS A 56 6.41 -4.28 -1.25
C HIS A 56 5.24 -3.45 -0.70
N ARG A 57 4.91 -2.33 -1.36
CA ARG A 57 3.76 -1.50 -0.98
C ARG A 57 2.43 -2.25 -1.12
N ASN A 58 2.25 -3.03 -2.18
CA ASN A 58 1.03 -3.83 -2.36
C ASN A 58 0.88 -4.89 -1.27
N ILE A 59 1.97 -5.52 -0.82
CA ILE A 59 1.95 -6.44 0.33
C ILE A 59 1.51 -5.70 1.61
N GLN A 60 2.01 -4.50 1.85
CA GLN A 60 1.59 -3.69 3.02
C GLN A 60 0.10 -3.34 2.97
N MET A 61 -0.40 -2.94 1.81
CA MET A 61 -1.83 -2.64 1.61
C MET A 61 -2.70 -3.89 1.75
N TYR A 62 -2.19 -5.06 1.34
CA TYR A 62 -2.90 -6.32 1.54
C TYR A 62 -3.10 -6.64 3.03
N GLU A 63 -2.06 -6.44 3.83
CA GLU A 63 -2.17 -6.56 5.29
C GLU A 63 -3.15 -5.53 5.89
N PHE A 64 -3.15 -4.30 5.36
CA PHE A 64 -4.12 -3.28 5.78
C PHE A 64 -5.56 -3.70 5.50
N ARG A 65 -5.83 -4.24 4.30
CA ARG A 65 -7.14 -4.79 3.96
C ARG A 65 -7.57 -5.91 4.90
N LYS A 66 -6.67 -6.83 5.25
CA LYS A 66 -6.99 -7.91 6.20
C LYS A 66 -7.44 -7.36 7.56
N ILE A 67 -6.75 -6.34 8.06
CA ILE A 67 -7.10 -5.69 9.33
C ILE A 67 -8.49 -5.06 9.20
N PHE A 68 -8.72 -4.25 8.16
CA PHE A 68 -9.97 -3.53 7.97
C PHE A 68 -11.16 -4.47 7.76
N ASN A 69 -10.99 -5.56 7.00
CA ASN A 69 -12.02 -6.58 6.83
C ASN A 69 -12.45 -7.24 8.14
N GLY A 70 -11.61 -7.23 9.18
CA GLY A 70 -11.91 -7.79 10.50
C GLY A 70 -12.54 -6.80 11.48
N LEU A 71 -12.74 -5.53 11.10
CA LEU A 71 -13.30 -4.51 11.97
C LEU A 71 -14.83 -4.54 11.98
N ASN A 72 -15.41 -4.24 13.14
CA ASN A 72 -16.84 -3.97 13.29
C ASN A 72 -17.14 -2.46 13.27
N ASN A 73 -18.43 -2.10 13.17
CA ASN A 73 -18.87 -0.71 13.10
C ASN A 73 -18.36 0.15 14.27
N GLN A 74 -18.38 -0.37 15.50
CA GLN A 74 -17.86 0.34 16.68
C GLN A 74 -16.36 0.64 16.56
N SER A 75 -15.59 -0.23 15.90
CA SER A 75 -14.18 -0.01 15.66
C SER A 75 -13.94 1.04 14.58
N TYR A 76 -14.75 1.02 13.52
CA TYR A 76 -14.77 2.09 12.53
C TYR A 76 -15.13 3.46 13.14
N ASP A 77 -16.16 3.53 13.97
CA ASP A 77 -16.57 4.75 14.66
C ASP A 77 -15.43 5.32 15.52
N ARG A 78 -14.70 4.47 16.23
CA ARG A 78 -13.53 4.89 17.02
C ARG A 78 -12.41 5.43 16.15
N ILE A 79 -12.13 4.82 15.01
CA ILE A 79 -11.11 5.29 14.05
C ILE A 79 -11.51 6.65 13.47
N ILE A 80 -12.76 6.80 13.02
CA ILE A 80 -13.23 8.05 12.43
C ILE A 80 -13.23 9.18 13.48
N ARG A 81 -13.71 8.90 14.70
CA ARG A 81 -13.70 9.86 15.81
C ARG A 81 -12.28 10.28 16.18
N SER A 82 -11.31 9.36 16.20
CA SER A 82 -9.94 9.68 16.57
C SER A 82 -9.25 10.58 15.54
N ILE A 83 -9.52 10.39 14.24
CA ILE A 83 -9.03 11.27 13.16
C ILE A 83 -9.59 12.68 13.31
N GLY A 84 -10.84 12.81 13.74
CA GLY A 84 -11.53 14.10 13.93
C GLY A 84 -11.11 14.89 15.18
N LEU A 85 -10.36 14.30 16.11
CA LEU A 85 -9.95 14.98 17.35
C LEU A 85 -9.07 16.19 17.04
N PRO A 86 -9.30 17.37 17.65
CA PRO A 86 -8.59 18.60 17.33
C PRO A 86 -7.07 18.48 17.47
N GLY A 87 -6.57 17.64 18.39
CA GLY A 87 -5.13 17.35 18.51
C GLY A 87 -4.55 16.50 17.37
N VAL A 88 -5.30 15.51 16.89
CA VAL A 88 -4.91 14.65 15.75
C VAL A 88 -5.04 15.42 14.44
N LYS A 89 -6.13 16.16 14.28
CA LYS A 89 -6.36 17.04 13.12
C LYS A 89 -5.23 18.05 12.96
N ARG A 90 -4.80 18.69 14.06
CA ARG A 90 -3.67 19.64 14.04
C ARG A 90 -2.34 18.97 13.69
N LEU A 91 -2.09 17.75 14.17
CA LEU A 91 -0.91 16.97 13.76
C LEU A 91 -0.96 16.58 12.27
N VAL A 92 -2.13 16.21 11.75
CA VAL A 92 -2.27 15.76 10.36
C VAL A 92 -2.20 16.91 9.36
N TYR A 93 -2.81 18.04 9.68
CA TYR A 93 -2.96 19.17 8.75
C TYR A 93 -1.98 20.32 8.99
N ASP A 94 -1.54 20.57 10.24
CA ASP A 94 -0.74 21.75 10.59
C ASP A 94 0.72 21.42 10.96
N THR A 95 1.18 20.16 10.81
CA THR A 95 2.59 19.81 11.04
C THR A 95 3.24 19.12 9.84
N ASN A 96 4.52 19.44 9.60
CA ASN A 96 5.38 18.84 8.56
C ASN A 96 5.78 17.37 8.88
N ILE A 97 5.10 16.73 9.83
CA ILE A 97 5.38 15.36 10.26
C ILE A 97 4.75 14.43 9.23
N ASN A 98 5.52 13.52 8.65
CA ASN A 98 5.02 12.53 7.70
C ASN A 98 4.18 11.47 8.44
N VAL A 99 2.93 11.83 8.75
CA VAL A 99 1.97 11.03 9.53
C VAL A 99 1.73 9.66 8.90
N ILE A 100 1.84 9.56 7.58
CA ILE A 100 1.71 8.30 6.84
C ILE A 100 2.87 7.35 7.17
N LYS A 101 4.10 7.88 7.30
CA LYS A 101 5.30 7.09 7.62
C LYS A 101 5.28 6.52 9.05
N HIS A 102 4.65 7.23 10.00
CA HIS A 102 4.63 6.86 11.41
C HIS A 102 3.29 6.28 11.90
N GLY A 103 2.20 6.49 11.16
CA GLY A 103 0.86 6.05 11.53
C GLY A 103 0.72 4.53 11.65
N ALA A 104 1.45 3.76 10.84
CA ALA A 104 1.40 2.30 10.86
C ALA A 104 1.84 1.69 12.21
N ASN A 105 2.87 2.26 12.85
CA ASN A 105 3.35 1.78 14.16
C ASN A 105 2.38 2.15 15.29
N VAL A 106 1.72 3.29 15.19
CA VAL A 106 0.71 3.73 16.17
C VAL A 106 -0.56 2.90 16.05
N LEU A 107 -1.02 2.60 14.83
CA LEU A 107 -2.20 1.76 14.60
C LEU A 107 -2.04 0.36 15.20
N ARG A 108 -0.81 -0.19 15.17
CA ARG A 108 -0.48 -1.51 15.73
C ARG A 108 -0.62 -1.57 17.26
N LEU A 109 -0.42 -0.44 17.95
CA LEU A 109 -0.59 -0.33 19.41
C LEU A 109 -2.06 -0.16 19.82
N PHE A 110 -2.88 0.52 19.01
CA PHE A 110 -4.30 0.68 19.31
C PHE A 110 -5.12 -0.58 19.01
N CYS A 111 -4.74 -1.36 18.00
CA CYS A 111 -5.52 -2.52 17.57
C CYS A 111 -5.29 -3.80 18.42
N THR A 112 -4.19 -3.88 19.18
CA THR A 112 -3.88 -5.05 20.04
C THR A 112 -4.67 -5.10 21.35
N LYS A 113 -5.30 -4.00 21.77
CA LYS A 113 -6.10 -3.93 23.01
C LYS A 113 -7.55 -4.41 22.89
N SER A 114 -8.01 -4.80 21.71
CA SER A 114 -9.38 -5.31 21.48
C SER A 114 -9.44 -6.86 21.46
N LYS A 115 -8.67 -7.51 22.33
CA LYS A 115 -8.88 -8.90 22.75
C LYS A 115 -8.95 -8.90 24.28
N LYS A 116 -10.10 -8.53 24.84
CA LYS A 116 -10.49 -8.88 26.19
C LYS A 116 -12.01 -8.97 26.25
#